data_AF-A0A2B7WE85-F1
#
_entry.id   AF-A0A2B7WE85-F1
#
_cell.length_a   1.000
_cell.length_b   1.000
_cell.length_c   1.000
_cell.angle_alpha   90.00
_cell.angle_beta   90.00
_cell.angle_gamma   90.00
#
_symmetry.space_group_name_H-M   'P 1'
#
loop_
_entity.id
_entity.type
_entity.pdbx_description
1 polymer ?
#
loop_
_entity_poly.entity_id
_entity_poly.type
_entity_poly.pdbx_seq_one_letter_code
_entity_poly.pdbx_strand_id
1 'polypeptide(L)'
;MRAMGKAIFRHYYNRDIIQWNNAKTTITVKGTEIILQHLYAFINKTICQTTTEFCDLIQVEENYLTKYSPSNFRDNWAYDSNGFGPTITFKPRDLNTPMDFLQSGLWRLMDRLDKTSCSFIKIVNGQLTVDPSTTKQFHTFCRRIDKFLLTLAVLFVMVSGLPMRGQELLKIKHLNDTTTLRNILLHFDHILLLNEYNKSESIKDKPMVIARYLPEQIGRIVIAYLTELKPLRDLCVSIFKTQNPQSNDLSHHLAPLFFSSPEHPEFTTEMVSGHMGYLTESELGVRVKMAKWRHLAIAIYRMFLEQKATKIDNATKEQLVSIFQTGHSEDTSNHHYAVTADMLAGTTDQTL
;
A
#
# COMPACT_ATOMS: atom_id res chain seq x y z
N MET A 1 10.99 -23.24 -38.23
CA MET A 1 11.55 -22.04 -37.56
C MET A 1 10.76 -21.53 -36.35
N ARG A 2 9.41 -21.45 -36.35
CA ARG A 2 8.61 -21.01 -35.18
C ARG A 2 8.72 -21.90 -33.92
N ALA A 3 8.90 -23.21 -34.08
CA ALA A 3 9.08 -24.13 -32.94
C ALA A 3 10.46 -23.97 -32.25
N MET A 4 11.50 -23.69 -33.04
CA MET A 4 12.86 -23.44 -32.53
C MET A 4 12.93 -22.07 -31.82
N GLY A 5 12.17 -21.08 -32.29
CA GLY A 5 11.98 -19.80 -31.61
C GLY A 5 11.35 -19.95 -30.21
N LYS A 6 10.32 -20.79 -30.03
CA LYS A 6 9.73 -21.06 -28.69
C LYS A 6 10.68 -21.81 -27.75
N ALA A 7 11.50 -22.72 -28.28
CA ALA A 7 12.51 -23.42 -27.49
C ALA A 7 13.65 -22.48 -27.06
N ILE A 8 14.10 -21.59 -27.96
CA ILE A 8 15.08 -20.54 -27.67
C ILE A 8 14.51 -19.48 -26.71
N PHE A 9 13.23 -19.13 -26.82
CA PHE A 9 12.56 -18.18 -25.91
C PHE A 9 12.37 -18.75 -24.50
N ARG A 10 12.03 -20.04 -24.39
CA ARG A 10 12.05 -20.76 -23.10
C ARG A 10 13.46 -20.82 -22.51
N HIS A 11 14.50 -20.99 -23.33
CA HIS A 11 15.90 -20.97 -22.88
C HIS A 11 16.43 -19.58 -22.52
N TYR A 12 15.97 -18.51 -23.16
CA TYR A 12 16.44 -17.14 -22.85
C TYR A 12 15.96 -16.64 -21.48
N TYR A 13 14.76 -17.07 -21.05
CA TYR A 13 14.26 -16.83 -19.68
C TYR A 13 14.71 -17.89 -18.66
N ASN A 14 15.28 -19.02 -19.09
CA ASN A 14 15.80 -20.10 -18.23
C ASN A 14 17.28 -19.96 -17.87
N ARG A 15 17.93 -18.82 -18.13
CA ARG A 15 19.26 -18.58 -17.56
C ARG A 15 19.12 -18.36 -16.05
N ASP A 16 19.31 -19.43 -15.27
CA ASP A 16 20.02 -19.50 -13.97
C ASP A 16 19.94 -18.30 -13.01
N ILE A 17 18.81 -17.60 -12.94
CA ILE A 17 18.65 -16.44 -12.06
C ILE A 17 17.98 -16.82 -10.75
N ILE A 18 17.19 -17.88 -10.71
CA ILE A 18 16.43 -18.30 -9.52
C ILE A 18 16.54 -19.81 -9.34
N GLN A 19 17.07 -20.24 -8.20
CA GLN A 19 17.21 -21.66 -7.85
C GLN A 19 16.52 -21.93 -6.52
N TRP A 20 15.85 -23.07 -6.41
CA TRP A 20 15.26 -23.55 -5.17
C TRP A 20 16.07 -24.73 -4.65
N ASN A 21 16.22 -24.84 -3.34
CA ASN A 21 16.71 -26.09 -2.76
C ASN A 21 15.66 -27.21 -2.91
N ASN A 22 16.08 -28.47 -2.74
CA ASN A 22 15.19 -29.64 -2.87
C ASN A 22 13.96 -29.58 -1.95
N ALA A 23 14.11 -28.98 -0.76
CA ALA A 23 13.03 -28.83 0.21
C ALA A 23 12.08 -27.66 -0.08
N LYS A 24 12.35 -26.82 -1.10
CA LYS A 24 11.61 -25.59 -1.41
C LYS A 24 11.50 -24.62 -0.22
N THR A 25 12.53 -24.57 0.63
CA THR A 25 12.64 -23.69 1.80
C THR A 25 13.61 -22.53 1.60
N THR A 26 14.52 -22.64 0.63
CA THR A 26 15.54 -21.62 0.32
C THR A 26 15.48 -21.28 -1.16
N ILE A 27 15.49 -19.99 -1.46
CA ILE A 27 15.54 -19.43 -2.81
C ILE A 27 16.85 -18.68 -3.02
N THR A 28 17.54 -18.96 -4.10
CA THR A 28 18.78 -18.29 -4.50
C THR A 28 18.52 -17.45 -5.73
N VAL A 29 18.68 -16.12 -5.62
CA VAL A 29 18.49 -15.18 -6.74
C VAL A 29 19.74 -14.36 -7.02
N LYS A 30 20.36 -14.59 -8.18
CA LYS A 30 21.63 -13.95 -8.59
C LYS A 30 22.71 -14.04 -7.50
N GLY A 31 22.92 -15.23 -6.94
CA GLY A 31 23.93 -15.47 -5.89
C GLY A 31 23.52 -15.01 -4.47
N THR A 32 22.28 -14.58 -4.26
CA THR A 32 21.77 -14.26 -2.91
C THR A 32 20.79 -15.31 -2.46
N GLU A 33 21.15 -16.02 -1.40
CA GLU A 33 20.30 -17.02 -0.78
C GLU A 33 19.38 -16.38 0.26
N ILE A 34 18.10 -16.75 0.23
CA ILE A 34 17.09 -16.29 1.18
C ILE A 34 16.32 -17.51 1.66
N ILE A 35 16.35 -17.73 2.98
CA ILE A 35 15.57 -18.76 3.64
C ILE A 35 14.15 -18.21 3.84
N LEU A 36 13.12 -18.92 3.36
CA LEU A 36 11.73 -18.45 3.41
C LEU A 36 11.26 -18.20 4.85
N GLN A 37 11.66 -19.04 5.81
CA GLN A 37 11.31 -18.83 7.22
C GLN A 37 11.84 -17.49 7.74
N HIS A 38 13.07 -17.12 7.40
CA HIS A 38 13.65 -15.83 7.79
C HIS A 38 12.92 -14.67 7.10
N LEU A 39 12.56 -14.85 5.82
CA LEU A 39 11.76 -13.86 5.08
C LEU A 39 10.38 -13.63 5.73
N TYR A 40 9.66 -14.69 6.10
CA TYR A 40 8.37 -14.55 6.79
C TYR A 40 8.52 -13.92 8.17
N ALA A 41 9.53 -14.33 8.93
CA ALA A 41 9.83 -13.74 10.23
C ALA A 41 10.14 -12.24 10.11
N PHE A 42 10.92 -11.86 9.10
CA PHE A 42 11.21 -10.46 8.79
C PHE A 42 9.96 -9.66 8.42
N ILE A 43 9.10 -10.19 7.54
CA ILE A 43 7.85 -9.51 7.17
C ILE A 43 6.98 -9.30 8.41
N ASN A 44 6.74 -10.35 9.21
CA ASN A 44 5.94 -10.26 10.42
C ASN A 44 6.54 -9.28 11.44
N LYS A 45 7.86 -9.33 11.66
CA LYS A 45 8.57 -8.39 12.52
C LYS A 45 8.39 -6.95 12.04
N THR A 46 8.51 -6.71 10.73
CA THR A 46 8.32 -5.38 10.12
C THR A 46 6.89 -4.89 10.29
N ILE A 47 5.88 -5.78 10.15
CA ILE A 47 4.47 -5.45 10.41
C ILE A 47 4.29 -5.05 11.87
N CYS A 48 4.80 -5.83 12.83
CA CYS A 48 4.70 -5.50 14.26
C CYS A 48 5.37 -4.16 14.56
N GLN A 49 6.62 -3.95 14.14
CA GLN A 49 7.34 -2.69 14.36
C GLN A 49 6.62 -1.48 13.74
N THR A 50 6.05 -1.64 12.55
CA THR A 50 5.26 -0.58 11.90
C THR A 50 3.97 -0.30 12.65
N THR A 51 3.34 -1.34 13.22
CA THR A 51 2.15 -1.24 14.06
C THR A 51 2.46 -0.47 15.34
N THR A 52 3.54 -0.83 16.03
CA THR A 52 4.00 -0.16 17.25
C THR A 52 4.34 1.31 16.98
N GLU A 53 5.14 1.60 15.95
CA GLU A 53 5.50 2.98 15.59
C GLU A 53 4.26 3.82 15.23
N PHE A 54 3.29 3.22 14.54
CA PHE A 54 2.03 3.91 14.24
C PHE A 54 1.23 4.21 15.50
N CYS A 55 1.09 3.23 16.40
CA CYS A 55 0.39 3.40 17.67
C CYS A 55 1.05 4.46 18.56
N ASP A 56 2.39 4.50 18.58
CA ASP A 56 3.17 5.53 19.26
C ASP A 56 2.92 6.93 18.67
N LEU A 57 2.86 7.03 17.33
CA LEU A 57 2.57 8.29 16.63
C LEU A 57 1.17 8.84 16.95
N ILE A 58 0.19 7.96 17.18
CA ILE A 58 -1.17 8.36 17.53
C ILE A 58 -1.48 8.26 19.04
N GLN A 59 -0.49 7.91 19.87
CA GLN A 59 -0.57 7.79 21.32
C GLN A 59 -1.64 6.83 21.85
N VAL A 60 -1.62 5.59 21.37
CA VAL A 60 -2.54 4.53 21.80
C VAL A 60 -1.81 3.20 21.96
N GLU A 61 -2.47 2.23 22.60
CA GLU A 61 -2.03 0.84 22.59
C GLU A 61 -2.46 0.12 21.30
N GLU A 62 -1.76 -0.96 20.93
CA GLU A 62 -2.05 -1.70 19.68
C GLU A 62 -3.47 -2.27 19.61
N ASN A 63 -4.08 -2.60 20.75
CA ASN A 63 -5.47 -3.06 20.83
C ASN A 63 -6.48 -2.03 20.26
N TYR A 64 -6.13 -0.75 20.24
CA TYR A 64 -6.94 0.33 19.71
C TYR A 64 -7.23 0.13 18.22
N LEU A 65 -6.30 -0.48 17.47
CA LEU A 65 -6.42 -0.72 16.04
C LEU A 65 -7.52 -1.73 15.69
N THR A 66 -8.04 -2.50 16.65
CA THR A 66 -9.19 -3.39 16.43
C THR A 66 -10.45 -2.64 16.02
N LYS A 67 -10.61 -1.37 16.46
CA LYS A 67 -11.71 -0.48 16.03
C LYS A 67 -11.66 -0.20 14.53
N TYR A 68 -10.46 -0.24 13.95
CA TYR A 68 -10.18 -0.01 12.54
C TYR A 68 -10.13 -1.29 11.72
N SER A 69 -10.63 -2.42 12.24
CA SER A 69 -10.72 -3.65 11.46
C SER A 69 -11.53 -3.40 10.17
N PRO A 70 -11.01 -3.76 8.98
CA PRO A 70 -11.77 -3.63 7.75
C PRO A 70 -13.15 -4.32 7.79
N SER A 71 -13.26 -5.43 8.54
CA SER A 71 -14.52 -6.15 8.78
C SER A 71 -15.60 -5.33 9.50
N ASN A 72 -15.23 -4.26 10.21
CA ASN A 72 -16.17 -3.40 10.92
C ASN A 72 -16.92 -2.44 9.98
N PHE A 73 -16.51 -2.35 8.71
CA PHE A 73 -17.01 -1.36 7.77
C PHE A 73 -17.54 -2.02 6.49
N ARG A 74 -18.34 -1.26 5.76
CA ARG A 74 -18.73 -1.49 4.36
C ARG A 74 -18.35 -0.27 3.55
N ASP A 75 -18.11 -0.43 2.26
CA ASP A 75 -17.77 0.68 1.38
C ASP A 75 -18.77 0.77 0.24
N ASN A 76 -19.04 2.00 -0.19
CA ASN A 76 -19.86 2.27 -1.35
C ASN A 76 -18.95 2.86 -2.44
N TRP A 77 -18.65 2.03 -3.44
CA TRP A 77 -17.78 2.39 -4.56
C TRP A 77 -18.47 3.24 -5.62
N ALA A 78 -19.80 3.32 -5.59
CA ALA A 78 -20.56 4.14 -6.53
C ALA A 78 -20.39 5.65 -6.28
N TYR A 79 -19.82 6.06 -5.14
CA TYR A 79 -19.46 7.45 -4.91
C TYR A 79 -18.24 7.87 -5.75
N ASP A 80 -18.51 8.62 -6.80
CA ASP A 80 -17.55 9.13 -7.80
C ASP A 80 -17.21 10.62 -7.63
N SER A 81 -17.86 11.30 -6.68
CA SER A 81 -17.68 12.73 -6.45
C SER A 81 -16.24 13.07 -6.05
N ASN A 82 -15.75 14.22 -6.53
CA ASN A 82 -14.42 14.74 -6.22
C ASN A 82 -14.23 14.90 -4.70
N GLY A 83 -13.06 14.50 -4.18
CA GLY A 83 -12.72 14.57 -2.76
C GLY A 83 -13.31 13.44 -1.90
N PHE A 84 -14.06 12.51 -2.47
CA PHE A 84 -14.59 11.37 -1.71
C PHE A 84 -13.51 10.30 -1.54
N GLY A 85 -13.36 9.81 -0.32
CA GLY A 85 -12.40 8.78 0.05
C GLY A 85 -12.90 7.87 1.18
N PRO A 86 -12.05 6.96 1.68
CA PRO A 86 -12.43 5.97 2.68
C PRO A 86 -13.11 6.55 3.91
N THR A 87 -12.67 7.70 4.43
CA THR A 87 -13.28 8.33 5.62
C THR A 87 -14.74 8.75 5.39
N ILE A 88 -15.15 8.99 4.14
CA ILE A 88 -16.52 9.37 3.79
C ILE A 88 -17.33 8.14 3.38
N THR A 89 -16.76 7.28 2.53
CA THR A 89 -17.49 6.18 1.90
C THR A 89 -17.56 4.93 2.76
N PHE A 90 -16.60 4.72 3.66
CA PHE A 90 -16.63 3.57 4.56
C PHE A 90 -17.62 3.86 5.69
N LYS A 91 -18.65 3.04 5.79
CA LYS A 91 -19.68 3.15 6.84
C LYS A 91 -19.55 1.99 7.83
N PRO A 92 -19.67 2.24 9.14
CA PRO A 92 -19.71 1.17 10.12
C PRO A 92 -20.82 0.16 9.82
N ARG A 93 -20.56 -1.12 10.09
CA ARG A 93 -21.56 -2.20 10.04
C ARG A 93 -22.34 -2.29 11.36
N ASP A 94 -21.68 -2.04 12.48
CA ASP A 94 -22.31 -2.03 13.81
C ASP A 94 -23.12 -0.75 14.02
N LEU A 95 -24.39 -0.92 14.43
CA LEU A 95 -25.33 0.17 14.69
C LEU A 95 -24.95 1.02 15.91
N ASN A 96 -24.14 0.48 16.84
CA ASN A 96 -23.67 1.23 18.00
C ASN A 96 -22.48 2.14 17.68
N THR A 97 -21.82 1.92 16.54
CA THR A 97 -20.70 2.75 16.12
C THR A 97 -21.24 3.99 15.39
N PRO A 98 -20.89 5.21 15.83
CA PRO A 98 -21.34 6.44 15.18
C PRO A 98 -21.00 6.46 13.69
N MET A 99 -21.95 6.90 12.85
CA MET A 99 -21.76 6.97 11.39
C MET A 99 -20.63 7.92 10.96
N ASP A 100 -20.27 8.86 11.83
CA ASP A 100 -19.18 9.83 11.68
C ASP A 100 -17.88 9.38 12.37
N PHE A 101 -17.77 8.11 12.78
CA PHE A 101 -16.60 7.58 13.50
C PHE A 101 -15.29 7.83 12.73
N LEU A 102 -15.25 7.63 11.41
CA LEU A 102 -14.03 7.86 10.63
C LEU A 102 -13.76 9.36 10.37
N GLN A 103 -14.80 10.19 10.32
CA GLN A 103 -14.68 11.63 10.12
C GLN A 103 -14.18 12.34 11.38
N SER A 104 -14.49 11.80 12.56
CA SER A 104 -14.10 12.34 13.86
C SER A 104 -12.66 11.96 14.30
N GLY A 105 -11.90 11.26 13.46
CA GLY A 105 -10.55 10.79 13.79
C GLY A 105 -9.52 11.88 14.06
N LEU A 106 -9.56 12.96 13.29
CA LEU A 106 -8.75 14.16 13.53
C LEU A 106 -8.91 14.66 14.97
N TRP A 107 -10.16 14.85 15.40
CA TRP A 107 -10.49 15.36 16.73
C TRP A 107 -10.01 14.42 17.84
N ARG A 108 -10.14 13.11 17.66
CA ARG A 108 -9.64 12.11 18.62
C ARG A 108 -8.13 12.22 18.83
N LEU A 109 -7.36 12.38 17.76
CA LEU A 109 -5.91 12.49 17.87
C LEU A 109 -5.49 13.86 18.42
N MET A 110 -6.17 14.93 18.01
CA MET A 110 -5.95 16.27 18.58
C MET A 110 -6.15 16.29 20.09
N ASP A 111 -7.25 15.71 20.59
CA ASP A 111 -7.54 15.64 22.04
C ASP A 111 -6.46 14.87 22.83
N ARG A 112 -5.89 13.80 22.25
CA ARG A 112 -4.78 13.07 22.89
C ARG A 112 -3.48 13.87 22.91
N LEU A 113 -3.15 14.52 21.80
CA LEU A 113 -1.95 15.35 21.71
C LEU A 113 -2.02 16.57 22.63
N ASP A 114 -3.18 17.23 22.75
CA ASP A 114 -3.37 18.39 23.63
C ASP A 114 -3.10 18.04 25.11
N LYS A 115 -3.43 16.81 25.52
CA LYS A 115 -3.17 16.30 26.87
C LYS A 115 -1.71 15.93 27.12
N THR A 116 -0.86 15.94 26.09
CA THR A 116 0.55 15.57 26.21
C THR A 116 1.42 16.78 26.56
N SER A 117 2.18 16.70 27.65
CA SER A 117 3.01 17.80 28.17
C SER A 117 4.10 18.32 27.22
N CYS A 118 4.40 17.59 26.14
CA CYS A 118 5.41 17.92 25.11
C CYS A 118 4.79 18.13 23.71
N SER A 119 3.51 18.48 23.63
CA SER A 119 2.84 18.72 22.35
C SER A 119 3.44 19.91 21.60
N PHE A 120 3.65 19.73 20.29
CA PHE A 120 4.01 20.84 19.39
C PHE A 120 2.77 21.66 18.97
N ILE A 121 1.58 21.21 19.37
CA ILE A 121 0.30 21.79 19.05
C ILE A 121 -0.18 22.61 20.25
N LYS A 122 -0.66 23.83 20.02
CA LYS A 122 -1.33 24.66 21.02
C LYS A 122 -2.62 25.25 20.47
N ILE A 123 -3.65 25.28 21.31
CA ILE A 123 -4.89 26.00 21.02
C ILE A 123 -4.80 27.39 21.66
N VAL A 124 -4.66 28.43 20.85
CA VAL A 124 -4.60 29.83 21.29
C VAL A 124 -5.81 30.55 20.73
N ASN A 125 -6.66 31.11 21.59
CA ASN A 125 -7.90 31.81 21.19
C ASN A 125 -8.82 30.97 20.28
N GLY A 126 -8.89 29.66 20.53
CA GLY A 126 -9.69 28.73 19.73
C GLY A 126 -9.10 28.37 18.37
N GLN A 127 -7.89 28.83 18.05
CA GLN A 127 -7.16 28.46 16.83
C GLN A 127 -6.02 27.50 17.14
N LEU A 128 -5.89 26.48 16.30
CA LEU A 128 -4.75 25.56 16.35
C LEU A 128 -3.50 26.26 15.81
N THR A 129 -2.43 26.23 16.58
CA THR A 129 -1.14 26.80 16.21
C THR A 129 -0.04 25.77 16.45
N VAL A 130 0.98 25.75 15.60
CA VAL A 130 2.22 25.03 15.91
C VAL A 130 3.08 26.00 16.73
N ASP A 131 3.50 25.57 17.92
CA ASP A 131 4.25 26.45 18.83
C ASP A 131 5.68 26.65 18.28
N PRO A 132 6.10 27.91 18.00
CA PRO A 132 7.43 28.23 17.49
C PRO A 132 8.58 27.65 18.34
N SER A 133 8.40 27.59 19.67
CA SER A 133 9.41 27.04 20.58
C SER A 133 9.58 25.52 20.45
N THR A 134 8.60 24.84 19.86
CA THR A 134 8.55 23.38 19.67
C THR A 134 8.76 22.93 18.22
N THR A 135 9.28 23.82 17.36
CA THR A 135 9.52 23.52 15.94
C THR A 135 10.35 22.24 15.73
N LYS A 136 11.31 21.95 16.63
CA LYS A 136 12.11 20.71 16.59
C LYS A 136 11.27 19.45 16.80
N GLN A 137 10.30 19.49 17.70
CA GLN A 137 9.36 18.41 17.96
C GLN A 137 8.47 18.17 16.74
N PHE A 138 7.97 19.24 16.11
CA PHE A 138 7.21 19.17 14.87
C PHE A 138 7.99 18.48 13.73
N HIS A 139 9.20 18.92 13.42
CA HIS A 139 10.03 18.26 12.40
C HIS A 139 10.38 16.80 12.78
N THR A 140 10.53 16.50 14.07
CA THR A 140 10.75 15.12 14.52
C THR A 140 9.52 14.25 14.27
N PHE A 141 8.32 14.77 14.54
CA PHE A 141 7.06 14.12 14.22
C PHE A 141 6.92 13.88 12.69
N CYS A 142 7.17 14.90 11.88
CA CYS A 142 7.11 14.78 10.41
C CYS A 142 8.10 13.73 9.87
N ARG A 143 9.35 13.72 10.34
CA ARG A 143 10.35 12.71 9.97
C ARG A 143 9.97 11.29 10.40
N ARG A 144 9.34 11.13 11.57
CA ARG A 144 8.81 9.83 12.01
C ARG A 144 7.70 9.35 11.08
N ILE A 145 6.79 10.24 10.69
CA ILE A 145 5.74 9.91 9.70
C ILE A 145 6.36 9.49 8.36
N ASP A 146 7.37 10.20 7.86
CA ASP A 146 8.03 9.82 6.60
C ASP A 146 8.63 8.43 6.68
N LYS A 147 9.36 8.13 7.76
CA LYS A 147 9.95 6.81 7.99
C LYS A 147 8.87 5.73 8.11
N PHE A 148 7.77 6.02 8.81
CA PHE A 148 6.61 5.14 8.90
C PHE A 148 6.01 4.87 7.51
N LEU A 149 5.75 5.91 6.71
CA LEU A 149 5.18 5.78 5.36
C LEU A 149 6.09 5.04 4.39
N LEU A 150 7.40 5.28 4.43
CA LEU A 150 8.36 4.51 3.64
C LEU A 150 8.34 3.04 4.03
N THR A 151 8.24 2.72 5.32
CA THR A 151 8.16 1.33 5.80
C THR A 151 6.83 0.69 5.39
N LEU A 152 5.71 1.42 5.49
CA LEU A 152 4.40 0.97 5.02
C LEU A 152 4.38 0.75 3.49
N ALA A 153 5.06 1.59 2.73
CA ALA A 153 5.22 1.45 1.29
C ALA A 153 5.99 0.15 0.93
N VAL A 154 7.04 -0.17 1.70
CA VAL A 154 7.75 -1.46 1.57
C VAL A 154 6.83 -2.64 1.89
N LEU A 155 6.03 -2.55 2.96
CA LEU A 155 5.06 -3.59 3.30
C LEU A 155 4.02 -3.76 2.17
N PHE A 156 3.47 -2.68 1.61
CA PHE A 156 2.58 -2.76 0.46
C PHE A 156 3.22 -3.54 -0.71
N VAL A 157 4.49 -3.32 -1.00
CA VAL A 157 5.23 -4.05 -2.06
C VAL A 157 5.42 -5.52 -1.72
N MET A 158 5.57 -5.87 -0.43
CA MET A 158 5.85 -7.24 0.01
C MET A 158 4.60 -8.08 0.22
N VAL A 159 3.52 -7.50 0.74
CA VAL A 159 2.36 -8.28 1.26
C VAL A 159 1.10 -8.16 0.43
N SER A 160 1.04 -7.27 -0.57
CA SER A 160 -0.15 -7.07 -1.42
C SER A 160 -0.32 -8.12 -2.54
N GLY A 161 0.36 -9.26 -2.43
CA GLY A 161 0.33 -10.34 -3.43
C GLY A 161 1.29 -10.08 -4.59
N LEU A 162 0.76 -9.76 -5.77
CA LEU A 162 1.59 -9.55 -6.96
C LEU A 162 2.50 -8.33 -6.80
N PRO A 163 3.80 -8.45 -7.14
CA PRO A 163 4.76 -7.38 -6.88
C PRO A 163 4.39 -6.10 -7.64
N MET A 164 4.08 -5.06 -6.88
CA MET A 164 3.71 -3.74 -7.38
C MET A 164 4.95 -2.97 -7.86
N ARG A 165 4.80 -2.21 -8.95
CA ARG A 165 5.87 -1.31 -9.42
C ARG A 165 5.91 -0.04 -8.56
N GLY A 166 7.08 0.59 -8.44
CA GLY A 166 7.23 1.83 -7.67
C GLY A 166 6.31 2.96 -8.16
N GLN A 167 6.19 3.14 -9.47
CA GLN A 167 5.26 4.12 -10.05
C GLN A 167 3.77 3.80 -9.76
N GLU A 168 3.40 2.51 -9.73
CA GLU A 168 2.03 2.09 -9.39
C GLU A 168 1.75 2.32 -7.89
N LEU A 169 2.73 2.06 -7.03
CA LEU A 169 2.65 2.26 -5.57
C LEU A 169 2.47 3.73 -5.20
N LEU A 170 3.30 4.61 -5.75
CA LEU A 170 3.34 6.02 -5.35
C LEU A 170 2.17 6.83 -5.94
N LYS A 171 1.49 6.29 -6.96
CA LYS A 171 0.27 6.87 -7.53
C LYS A 171 -1.01 6.39 -6.86
N ILE A 172 -0.94 5.56 -5.82
CA ILE A 172 -2.13 5.13 -5.07
C ILE A 172 -2.80 6.34 -4.46
N LYS A 173 -4.07 6.55 -4.81
CA LYS A 173 -4.92 7.61 -4.29
C LYS A 173 -5.87 7.12 -3.21
N HIS A 174 -6.06 7.96 -2.21
CA HIS A 174 -7.06 7.78 -1.16
C HIS A 174 -8.31 8.63 -1.39
N LEU A 175 -8.28 9.62 -2.29
CA LEU A 175 -9.45 10.41 -2.69
C LEU A 175 -9.69 10.29 -4.19
N ASN A 176 -10.96 10.38 -4.58
CA ASN A 176 -11.32 10.71 -5.95
C ASN A 176 -10.81 12.12 -6.26
N ASP A 177 -10.25 12.31 -7.45
CA ASP A 177 -9.97 13.64 -8.00
C ASP A 177 -10.90 13.90 -9.18
N THR A 178 -10.70 15.03 -9.87
CA THR A 178 -11.55 15.43 -11.00
C THR A 178 -11.42 14.54 -12.22
N THR A 179 -10.40 13.67 -12.30
CA THR A 179 -10.11 12.88 -13.49
C THR A 179 -10.24 11.38 -13.27
N THR A 180 -9.99 10.90 -12.05
CA THR A 180 -9.88 9.47 -11.76
C THR A 180 -10.34 9.15 -10.34
N LEU A 181 -10.85 7.94 -10.15
CA LEU A 181 -11.32 7.45 -8.85
C LEU A 181 -10.15 7.12 -7.90
N ARG A 182 -10.47 6.98 -6.61
CA ARG A 182 -9.53 6.49 -5.58
C ARG A 182 -9.12 5.03 -5.84
N ASN A 183 -7.93 4.66 -5.39
CA ASN A 183 -7.41 3.30 -5.53
C ASN A 183 -7.65 2.45 -4.28
N ILE A 184 -7.93 3.06 -3.12
CA ILE A 184 -8.16 2.36 -1.85
C ILE A 184 -9.65 2.13 -1.66
N LEU A 185 -10.03 0.86 -1.68
CA LEU A 185 -11.40 0.38 -1.52
C LEU A 185 -11.47 -0.65 -0.39
N LEU A 186 -12.68 -0.98 0.06
CA LEU A 186 -12.93 -2.09 0.99
C LEU A 186 -13.80 -3.14 0.32
N HIS A 187 -13.33 -4.38 0.29
CA HIS A 187 -14.01 -5.52 -0.34
C HIS A 187 -13.88 -6.78 0.50
N PHE A 188 -14.98 -7.50 0.75
CA PHE A 188 -15.02 -8.73 1.57
C PHE A 188 -14.14 -8.66 2.82
N ASP A 189 -14.27 -7.56 3.58
CA ASP A 189 -13.55 -7.33 4.83
C ASP A 189 -12.03 -7.17 4.70
N HIS A 190 -11.56 -6.76 3.52
CA HIS A 190 -10.15 -6.47 3.26
C HIS A 190 -9.99 -5.15 2.53
N ILE A 191 -8.89 -4.45 2.83
CA ILE A 191 -8.50 -3.31 2.00
C ILE A 191 -8.01 -3.82 0.65
N LEU A 192 -8.63 -3.29 -0.40
CA LEU A 192 -8.35 -3.57 -1.80
C LEU A 192 -7.65 -2.35 -2.42
N LEU A 193 -6.48 -2.58 -3.00
CA LEU A 193 -5.78 -1.62 -3.85
C LEU A 193 -6.10 -1.93 -5.30
N LEU A 194 -6.79 -1.01 -5.96
CA LEU A 194 -7.20 -1.14 -7.35
C LEU A 194 -6.35 -0.21 -8.22
N ASN A 195 -5.44 -0.77 -9.01
CA ASN A 195 -4.57 0.01 -9.90
C ASN A 195 -4.95 -0.23 -11.35
N GLU A 196 -5.23 0.86 -12.08
CA GLU A 196 -5.33 0.84 -13.53
C GLU A 196 -3.93 0.77 -14.14
N TYR A 197 -3.75 -0.17 -15.07
CA TYR A 197 -2.50 -0.42 -15.75
C TYR A 197 -2.61 0.03 -17.21
N ASN A 198 -2.07 1.21 -17.52
CA ASN A 198 -2.20 1.84 -18.84
C ASN A 198 -1.03 1.58 -19.80
N LYS A 199 -0.14 0.58 -19.55
CA LYS A 199 0.96 0.32 -20.51
C LYS A 199 0.51 -0.19 -21.88
N SER A 200 -0.76 -0.57 -22.04
CA SER A 200 -1.32 -1.18 -23.24
C SER A 200 -2.36 -0.31 -23.96
N GLU A 201 -2.41 1.01 -23.71
CA GLU A 201 -3.27 1.92 -24.49
C GLU A 201 -3.00 1.86 -26.00
N SER A 202 -1.85 1.34 -26.46
CA SER A 202 -1.59 1.15 -27.89
C SER A 202 -1.97 -0.23 -28.44
N ILE A 203 -2.43 -1.20 -27.63
CA ILE A 203 -2.61 -2.60 -28.08
C ILE A 203 -4.01 -3.14 -27.78
N LYS A 204 -4.67 -2.70 -26.71
CA LYS A 204 -6.02 -3.15 -26.33
C LYS A 204 -6.79 -1.98 -25.75
N ASP A 205 -7.85 -1.53 -26.43
CA ASP A 205 -8.75 -0.42 -26.07
C ASP A 205 -9.48 -0.55 -24.71
N LYS A 206 -8.95 -1.31 -23.74
CA LYS A 206 -9.48 -1.44 -22.38
C LYS A 206 -8.36 -1.40 -21.34
N PRO A 207 -8.43 -0.53 -20.32
CA PRO A 207 -7.46 -0.50 -19.24
C PRO A 207 -7.50 -1.83 -18.47
N MET A 208 -6.33 -2.44 -18.25
CA MET A 208 -6.24 -3.61 -17.38
C MET A 208 -6.24 -3.14 -15.93
N VAL A 209 -7.10 -3.75 -15.10
CA VAL A 209 -7.19 -3.43 -13.68
C VAL A 209 -6.51 -4.52 -12.87
N ILE A 210 -5.61 -4.14 -11.96
CA ILE A 210 -4.93 -5.07 -11.05
C ILE A 210 -5.41 -4.80 -9.62
N ALA A 211 -6.12 -5.79 -9.08
CA ALA A 211 -6.64 -5.78 -7.73
C ALA A 211 -5.68 -6.49 -6.77
N ARG A 212 -5.37 -5.85 -5.63
CA ARG A 212 -4.47 -6.38 -4.60
C ARG A 212 -5.06 -6.24 -3.21
N TYR A 213 -5.16 -7.34 -2.48
CA TYR A 213 -5.67 -7.33 -1.10
C TYR A 213 -4.54 -7.16 -0.11
N LEU A 214 -4.75 -6.30 0.88
CA LEU A 214 -3.84 -6.14 2.00
C LEU A 214 -4.24 -7.08 3.14
N PRO A 215 -3.26 -7.66 3.87
CA PRO A 215 -3.54 -8.38 5.11
C PRO A 215 -4.27 -7.50 6.13
N GLU A 216 -5.08 -8.12 6.98
CA GLU A 216 -5.93 -7.44 7.96
C GLU A 216 -5.15 -6.44 8.84
N GLN A 217 -3.96 -6.83 9.34
CA GLN A 217 -3.15 -5.95 10.18
C GLN A 217 -2.76 -4.65 9.46
N ILE A 218 -2.42 -4.75 8.17
CA ILE A 218 -2.11 -3.58 7.34
C ILE A 218 -3.36 -2.80 7.01
N GLY A 219 -4.48 -3.48 6.73
CA GLY A 219 -5.78 -2.84 6.52
C GLY A 219 -6.19 -1.95 7.69
N ARG A 220 -6.01 -2.43 8.93
CA ARG A 220 -6.25 -1.63 10.15
C ARG A 220 -5.42 -0.36 10.20
N ILE A 221 -4.11 -0.47 9.93
CA ILE A 221 -3.20 0.69 9.88
C ILE A 221 -3.63 1.67 8.79
N VAL A 222 -4.00 1.19 7.60
CA VAL A 222 -4.45 2.04 6.49
C VAL A 222 -5.68 2.86 6.85
N ILE A 223 -6.71 2.23 7.41
CA ILE A 223 -7.93 2.93 7.82
C ILE A 223 -7.61 3.93 8.93
N ALA A 224 -6.87 3.51 9.96
CA ALA A 224 -6.51 4.37 11.09
C ALA A 224 -5.65 5.57 10.65
N TYR A 225 -4.68 5.36 9.75
CA TYR A 225 -3.83 6.41 9.21
C TYR A 225 -4.64 7.46 8.45
N LEU A 226 -5.55 7.05 7.57
CA LEU A 226 -6.42 7.96 6.81
C LEU A 226 -7.41 8.72 7.70
N THR A 227 -7.78 8.12 8.83
CA THR A 227 -8.78 8.65 9.77
C THR A 227 -8.19 9.65 10.76
N GLU A 228 -7.02 9.34 11.34
CA GLU A 228 -6.46 10.13 12.44
C GLU A 228 -5.16 10.84 12.05
N LEU A 229 -4.15 10.09 11.61
CA LEU A 229 -2.79 10.62 11.47
C LEU A 229 -2.60 11.53 10.25
N LYS A 230 -3.11 11.13 9.08
CA LYS A 230 -3.01 11.92 7.84
C LYS A 230 -3.73 13.27 7.98
N PRO A 231 -5.01 13.35 8.40
CA PRO A 231 -5.71 14.63 8.56
C PRO A 231 -4.99 15.57 9.53
N LEU A 232 -4.50 15.06 10.67
CA LEU A 232 -3.75 15.86 11.62
C LEU A 232 -2.45 16.37 11.00
N ARG A 233 -1.66 15.48 10.39
CA ARG A 233 -0.41 15.86 9.75
C ARG A 233 -0.66 16.97 8.73
N ASP A 234 -1.64 16.79 7.85
CA ASP A 234 -1.90 17.73 6.76
C ASP A 234 -2.34 19.11 7.31
N LEU A 235 -3.15 19.11 8.39
CA LEU A 235 -3.51 20.32 9.12
C LEU A 235 -2.28 21.01 9.75
N CYS A 236 -1.44 20.27 10.47
CA CYS A 236 -0.27 20.81 11.14
C CYS A 236 0.77 21.35 10.14
N VAL A 237 1.02 20.66 9.04
CA VAL A 237 1.90 21.12 7.95
C VAL A 237 1.34 22.40 7.32
N SER A 238 0.03 22.46 7.06
CA SER A 238 -0.62 23.65 6.51
C SER A 238 -0.49 24.85 7.45
N ILE A 239 -0.78 24.68 8.75
CA ILE A 239 -0.63 25.73 9.76
C ILE A 239 0.82 26.20 9.87
N PHE A 240 1.77 25.26 9.96
CA PHE A 240 3.19 25.59 10.07
C PHE A 240 3.67 26.43 8.89
N LYS A 241 3.20 26.14 7.66
CA LYS A 241 3.50 26.94 6.47
C LYS A 241 2.88 28.33 6.52
N THR A 242 1.62 28.44 6.94
CA THR A 242 0.98 29.75 7.11
C THR A 242 1.74 30.62 8.12
N GLN A 243 2.26 30.01 9.18
CA GLN A 243 3.12 30.69 10.17
C GLN A 243 4.54 30.97 9.65
N ASN A 244 5.04 30.20 8.68
CA ASN A 244 6.41 30.30 8.12
C ASN A 244 6.41 30.35 6.58
N PRO A 245 6.02 31.48 5.94
CA PRO A 245 5.86 31.56 4.48
C PRO A 245 7.14 31.36 3.66
N GLN A 246 8.32 31.42 4.29
CA GLN A 246 9.62 31.19 3.65
C GLN A 246 10.00 29.70 3.54
N SER A 247 9.13 28.79 4.02
CA SER A 247 9.35 27.34 3.93
C SER A 247 9.11 26.81 2.52
N ASN A 248 9.74 25.68 2.17
CA ASN A 248 9.64 25.06 0.84
C ASN A 248 8.18 24.76 0.44
N ASP A 249 7.88 24.83 -0.86
CA ASP A 249 6.57 24.41 -1.38
C ASP A 249 6.39 22.90 -1.27
N LEU A 250 5.70 22.49 -0.20
CA LEU A 250 5.29 21.10 0.02
C LEU A 250 3.80 20.90 -0.32
N SER A 251 3.17 21.69 -1.21
CA SER A 251 1.72 21.62 -1.49
C SER A 251 1.22 20.22 -1.85
N HIS A 252 2.08 19.37 -2.39
CA HIS A 252 1.83 17.96 -2.70
C HIS A 252 1.34 17.11 -1.49
N HIS A 253 1.52 17.53 -0.23
CA HIS A 253 0.95 16.82 0.92
C HIS A 253 -0.60 16.79 0.92
N LEU A 254 -1.23 17.76 0.25
CA LEU A 254 -2.68 17.85 0.04
C LEU A 254 -3.14 17.08 -1.21
N ALA A 255 -2.21 16.52 -1.99
CA ALA A 255 -2.57 15.70 -3.13
C ALA A 255 -3.42 14.49 -2.70
N PRO A 256 -4.27 13.96 -3.58
CA PRO A 256 -5.09 12.78 -3.29
C PRO A 256 -4.26 11.50 -3.10
N LEU A 257 -2.93 11.57 -3.14
CA LEU A 257 -2.00 10.47 -2.95
C LEU A 257 -2.01 9.96 -1.50
N PHE A 258 -1.92 8.64 -1.34
CA PHE A 258 -1.81 7.99 -0.04
C PHE A 258 -0.41 8.21 0.58
N PHE A 259 0.63 8.06 -0.24
CA PHE A 259 2.02 8.27 0.13
C PHE A 259 2.45 9.69 -0.22
N SER A 260 2.36 10.59 0.75
CA SER A 260 2.78 11.99 0.63
C SER A 260 3.70 12.36 1.80
N SER A 261 4.80 13.05 1.51
CA SER A 261 5.77 13.46 2.54
C SER A 261 5.38 14.81 3.17
N PRO A 262 5.55 14.99 4.49
CA PRO A 262 5.45 16.29 5.13
C PRO A 262 6.77 17.09 5.13
N GLU A 263 7.93 16.51 4.76
CA GLU A 263 9.25 17.17 4.83
C GLU A 263 9.95 17.29 3.47
N HIS A 264 9.70 16.34 2.57
CA HIS A 264 10.37 16.24 1.28
C HIS A 264 9.40 16.54 0.14
N PRO A 265 9.89 16.88 -1.07
CA PRO A 265 9.11 16.70 -2.28
C PRO A 265 8.55 15.26 -2.39
N GLU A 266 7.63 15.03 -3.33
CA GLU A 266 6.96 13.74 -3.53
C GLU A 266 7.89 12.53 -3.35
N PHE A 267 7.41 11.50 -2.64
CA PHE A 267 8.17 10.27 -2.47
C PHE A 267 8.56 9.68 -3.83
N THR A 268 9.81 9.26 -3.96
CA THR A 268 10.33 8.65 -5.20
C THR A 268 10.44 7.14 -5.09
N THR A 269 10.48 6.46 -6.24
CA THR A 269 10.68 4.99 -6.27
C THR A 269 12.04 4.62 -5.70
N GLU A 270 13.04 5.47 -5.89
CA GLU A 270 14.41 5.33 -5.38
C GLU A 270 14.43 5.37 -3.85
N MET A 271 13.64 6.25 -3.22
CA MET A 271 13.52 6.30 -1.76
C MET A 271 12.95 5.00 -1.20
N VAL A 272 11.82 4.52 -1.74
CA VAL A 272 11.18 3.27 -1.29
C VAL A 272 12.10 2.07 -1.54
N SER A 273 12.70 1.99 -2.72
CA SER A 273 13.62 0.92 -3.11
C SER A 273 14.91 0.93 -2.28
N GLY A 274 15.43 2.11 -1.95
CA GLY A 274 16.57 2.31 -1.07
C GLY A 274 16.27 1.86 0.36
N HIS A 275 15.13 2.29 0.92
CA HIS A 275 14.66 1.94 2.26
C HIS A 275 14.40 0.43 2.39
N MET A 276 13.78 -0.16 1.38
CA MET A 276 13.59 -1.61 1.30
C MET A 276 14.92 -2.37 1.34
N GLY A 277 15.91 -1.88 0.58
CA GLY A 277 17.26 -2.45 0.61
C GLY A 277 17.89 -2.37 1.99
N TYR A 278 17.75 -1.22 2.67
CA TYR A 278 18.26 -1.03 4.03
C TYR A 278 17.61 -2.00 5.03
N LEU A 279 16.28 -2.08 5.07
CA LEU A 279 15.54 -2.97 5.97
C LEU A 279 15.92 -4.44 5.78
N THR A 280 16.01 -4.87 4.51
CA THR A 280 16.35 -6.27 4.19
C THR A 280 17.82 -6.58 4.51
N GLU A 281 18.73 -5.63 4.30
CA GLU A 281 20.13 -5.80 4.67
C GLU A 281 20.34 -5.88 6.19
N SER A 282 19.67 -5.02 6.97
CA SER A 282 19.79 -5.03 8.43
C SER A 282 19.20 -6.26 9.10
N GLU A 283 18.11 -6.81 8.54
CA GLU A 283 17.33 -7.88 9.19
C GLU A 283 17.58 -9.26 8.58
N LEU A 284 17.83 -9.34 7.26
CA LEU A 284 18.09 -10.60 6.56
C LEU A 284 19.58 -10.79 6.20
N GLY A 285 20.42 -9.79 6.45
CA GLY A 285 21.83 -9.79 6.04
C GLY A 285 22.02 -9.66 4.51
N VAL A 286 20.94 -9.42 3.76
CA VAL A 286 20.97 -9.37 2.30
C VAL A 286 20.20 -8.17 1.78
N ARG A 287 20.85 -7.37 0.93
CA ARG A 287 20.23 -6.19 0.35
C ARG A 287 19.29 -6.55 -0.80
N VAL A 288 17.97 -6.45 -0.56
CA VAL A 288 16.92 -6.75 -1.55
C VAL A 288 16.11 -5.50 -1.85
N LYS A 289 16.34 -4.90 -3.02
CA LYS A 289 15.56 -3.78 -3.56
C LYS A 289 14.31 -4.25 -4.30
N MET A 290 13.38 -3.33 -4.59
CA MET A 290 12.09 -3.63 -5.23
C MET A 290 12.19 -4.49 -6.51
N ALA A 291 13.14 -4.20 -7.40
CA ALA A 291 13.31 -4.95 -8.65
C ALA A 291 13.70 -6.42 -8.40
N LYS A 292 14.58 -6.67 -7.41
CA LYS A 292 14.99 -8.02 -7.03
C LYS A 292 13.87 -8.73 -6.29
N TRP A 293 13.15 -8.02 -5.41
CA TRP A 293 11.96 -8.54 -4.76
C TRP A 293 10.88 -8.98 -5.72
N ARG A 294 10.64 -8.22 -6.80
CA ARG A 294 9.69 -8.62 -7.83
C ARG A 294 10.02 -10.00 -8.40
N HIS A 295 11.28 -10.29 -8.66
CA HIS A 295 11.70 -11.62 -9.12
C HIS A 295 11.50 -12.69 -8.04
N LEU A 296 11.86 -12.39 -6.79
CA LEU A 296 11.65 -13.28 -5.64
C LEU A 296 10.17 -13.60 -5.42
N ALA A 297 9.31 -12.58 -5.35
CA ALA A 297 7.87 -12.71 -5.15
C ALA A 297 7.21 -13.54 -6.26
N ILE A 298 7.58 -13.33 -7.53
CA ILE A 298 7.08 -14.16 -8.65
C ILE A 298 7.50 -15.62 -8.46
N ALA A 299 8.75 -15.88 -8.09
CA ALA A 299 9.22 -17.24 -7.87
C ALA A 299 8.54 -17.92 -6.68
N ILE A 300 8.40 -17.22 -5.55
CA ILE A 300 7.68 -17.70 -4.36
C ILE A 300 6.24 -18.03 -4.73
N TYR A 301 5.57 -17.14 -5.45
CA TYR A 301 4.19 -17.35 -5.87
C TYR A 301 4.05 -18.57 -6.79
N ARG A 302 4.92 -18.70 -7.82
CA ARG A 302 4.93 -19.87 -8.71
C ARG A 302 5.14 -21.16 -7.93
N MET A 303 6.06 -21.18 -6.98
CA MET A 303 6.30 -22.33 -6.12
C MET A 303 5.05 -22.72 -5.31
N PHE A 304 4.37 -21.76 -4.67
CA PHE A 304 3.13 -22.02 -3.94
C PHE A 304 1.98 -22.46 -4.84
N LEU A 305 1.86 -21.87 -6.02
CA LEU A 305 0.90 -22.32 -7.01
C LEU A 305 1.16 -23.74 -7.44
N GLU A 306 2.41 -24.12 -7.74
CA GLU A 306 2.75 -25.49 -8.10
C GLU A 306 2.39 -26.49 -6.99
N GLN A 307 2.64 -26.12 -5.73
CA GLN A 307 2.26 -26.94 -4.58
C GLN A 307 0.74 -27.08 -4.46
N LYS A 308 -0.01 -25.98 -4.65
CA LYS A 308 -1.48 -25.96 -4.59
C LYS A 308 -2.16 -26.48 -5.86
N ALA A 309 -1.46 -26.50 -6.99
CA ALA A 309 -1.95 -26.94 -8.31
C ALA A 309 -2.31 -28.43 -8.35
N THR A 310 -1.90 -29.20 -7.34
CA THR A 310 -2.42 -30.55 -7.08
C THR A 310 -3.91 -30.56 -6.70
N LYS A 311 -4.49 -29.40 -6.34
CA LYS A 311 -5.89 -29.22 -5.90
C LYS A 311 -6.67 -28.17 -6.70
N ILE A 312 -6.08 -27.57 -7.74
CA ILE A 312 -6.69 -26.49 -8.54
C ILE A 312 -6.97 -27.01 -9.95
N ASP A 313 -8.13 -26.67 -10.51
CA ASP A 313 -8.50 -27.03 -11.88
C ASP A 313 -7.59 -26.36 -12.94
N ASN A 314 -7.66 -26.86 -14.18
CA ASN A 314 -6.78 -26.36 -15.25
C ASN A 314 -7.14 -24.95 -15.71
N ALA A 315 -8.41 -24.54 -15.60
CA ALA A 315 -8.87 -23.21 -15.99
C ALA A 315 -8.29 -22.11 -15.09
N THR A 316 -8.25 -22.34 -13.78
CA THR A 316 -7.66 -21.41 -12.81
C THR A 316 -6.14 -21.31 -12.98
N LYS A 317 -5.47 -22.41 -13.36
CA LYS A 317 -4.03 -22.38 -13.68
C LYS A 317 -3.73 -21.49 -14.89
N GLU A 318 -4.53 -21.57 -15.95
CA GLU A 318 -4.38 -20.74 -17.14
C GLU A 318 -4.63 -19.25 -16.83
N GLN A 319 -5.65 -18.94 -16.02
CA GLN A 319 -5.92 -17.57 -15.53
C GLN A 319 -4.75 -17.01 -14.73
N LEU A 320 -4.19 -17.80 -13.80
CA LEU A 320 -3.06 -17.38 -12.99
C LEU A 320 -1.82 -17.11 -13.84
N VAL A 321 -1.49 -18.01 -14.78
CA VAL A 321 -0.38 -17.82 -15.73
C VAL A 321 -0.58 -16.55 -16.56
N SER A 322 -1.80 -16.26 -17.00
CA SER A 322 -2.15 -15.02 -17.69
C SER A 322 -1.90 -13.79 -16.81
N ILE A 323 -2.35 -13.79 -15.54
CA ILE A 323 -2.09 -12.71 -14.56
C ILE A 323 -0.58 -12.46 -14.33
N PHE A 324 0.24 -13.51 -14.32
CA PHE A 324 1.70 -13.36 -14.23
C PHE A 324 2.34 -12.79 -15.50
N GLN A 325 1.72 -13.01 -16.66
CA GLN A 325 2.21 -12.57 -17.96
C GLN A 325 1.74 -11.15 -18.32
N THR A 326 0.53 -10.75 -17.95
CA THR A 326 -0.02 -9.39 -18.17
C THR A 326 0.73 -8.31 -17.39
N GLY A 327 1.41 -8.69 -16.31
CA GLY A 327 2.37 -7.86 -15.62
C GLY A 327 3.68 -7.61 -16.40
N HIS A 328 3.85 -8.13 -17.62
CA HIS A 328 4.98 -7.90 -18.52
C HIS A 328 4.45 -7.34 -19.86
N SER A 329 5.17 -6.41 -20.50
CA SER A 329 4.71 -5.77 -21.74
C SER A 329 4.52 -6.79 -22.88
N GLU A 330 3.55 -6.48 -23.71
CA GLU A 330 2.77 -7.35 -24.56
C GLU A 330 3.40 -7.60 -25.94
N ASP A 331 4.58 -8.23 -25.98
CA ASP A 331 5.00 -8.92 -27.22
C ASP A 331 4.66 -10.42 -27.17
N THR A 332 4.04 -10.88 -26.08
CA THR A 332 3.55 -12.25 -25.98
C THR A 332 2.48 -12.35 -24.90
N SER A 333 1.23 -12.47 -25.32
CA SER A 333 0.35 -13.58 -24.92
C SER A 333 -1.09 -13.13 -25.12
N ASN A 334 -1.55 -13.43 -26.32
CA ASN A 334 -2.92 -13.27 -26.74
C ASN A 334 -3.87 -14.03 -25.78
N HIS A 335 -4.88 -13.30 -25.32
CA HIS A 335 -6.20 -13.75 -24.87
C HIS A 335 -6.37 -14.27 -23.42
N HIS A 336 -7.33 -13.59 -22.75
CA HIS A 336 -8.16 -13.96 -21.59
C HIS A 336 -7.77 -13.47 -20.18
N TYR A 337 -8.79 -12.88 -19.53
CA TYR A 337 -8.92 -12.36 -18.16
C TYR A 337 -8.32 -10.98 -17.87
N ALA A 338 -8.90 -9.96 -18.50
CA ALA A 338 -9.05 -8.65 -17.87
C ALA A 338 -10.43 -8.62 -17.20
N VAL A 339 -10.47 -8.51 -15.87
CA VAL A 339 -11.71 -8.07 -15.19
C VAL A 339 -11.84 -6.60 -15.54
N THR A 340 -12.79 -6.27 -16.42
CA THR A 340 -13.06 -4.90 -16.83
C THR A 340 -13.74 -4.15 -15.70
N ALA A 341 -13.50 -2.83 -15.59
CA ALA A 341 -14.20 -1.97 -14.64
C ALA A 341 -15.74 -2.15 -14.71
N ASP A 342 -16.28 -2.44 -15.89
CA ASP A 342 -17.69 -2.76 -16.11
C ASP A 342 -18.20 -4.00 -15.35
N MET A 343 -17.33 -4.98 -15.06
CA MET A 343 -17.71 -6.15 -14.25
C MET A 343 -17.83 -5.82 -12.76
N LEU A 344 -17.14 -4.78 -12.29
CA LEU A 344 -17.25 -4.27 -10.92
C LEU A 344 -18.44 -3.30 -10.76
N ALA A 345 -18.86 -2.66 -11.85
CA ALA A 345 -20.03 -1.77 -11.88
C ALA A 345 -21.38 -2.51 -11.79
N GLY A 346 -21.40 -3.84 -11.97
CA GLY A 346 -22.62 -4.66 -11.96
C GLY A 346 -22.98 -5.30 -10.62
N THR A 347 -22.09 -5.31 -9.63
CA THR A 347 -22.35 -5.87 -8.29
C THR A 347 -23.07 -4.84 -7.43
N THR A 348 -24.38 -4.75 -7.62
CA THR A 348 -25.29 -4.14 -6.64
C THR A 348 -25.68 -5.21 -5.60
N ASP A 349 -26.00 -4.76 -4.39
CA ASP A 349 -26.28 -5.50 -3.14
C ASP A 349 -27.43 -6.56 -3.21
N GLN A 350 -27.83 -7.02 -4.40
CA GLN A 350 -28.91 -8.00 -4.60
C GLN A 350 -28.47 -9.33 -5.24
N THR A 351 -27.18 -9.57 -5.43
CA THR A 351 -26.66 -10.91 -5.79
C THR A 351 -25.58 -11.44 -4.85
N LEU A 352 -25.66 -11.10 -3.55
CA LEU A 352 -25.09 -11.90 -2.46
C LEU A 352 -26.01 -11.89 -1.23
#